data_AF-A0A507QIB0-F1
#
_entry.id   AF-A0A507QIB0-F1
#
_cell.length_a   1.000
_cell.length_b   1.000
_cell.length_c   1.000
_cell.angle_alpha   90.00
_cell.angle_beta   90.00
_cell.angle_gamma   90.00
#
_symmetry.space_group_name_H-M   'P 1'
#
loop_
_entity.id
_entity.type
_entity.pdbx_description
1 polymer ?
#
loop_
_entity_poly.entity_id
_entity_poly.type
_entity_poly.pdbx_seq_one_letter_code
_entity_poly.pdbx_strand_id
1 'polypeptide(L)'
;MYDELLWIPGAFRHPRNGKQAYRSTRAYISKPLAVHSGRKNWNVPKACAVFEFTPTQSANFPYSRITVSPYRGGEPFLDLTFQSTFFTRPFVTLNSRYFPLSLDFDFPPSPTIQTIPVKAW
;
A
#
# COMPACT_ATOMS: atom_id res chain seq x y z
N MET A 1 0.16 -16.60 4.68
CA MET A 1 -0.76 -15.50 4.31
C MET A 1 -0.68 -14.39 5.35
N TYR A 2 -0.68 -13.13 4.92
CA TYR A 2 -0.72 -11.90 5.74
C TYR A 2 -1.52 -10.84 4.97
N ASP A 3 -1.95 -9.80 5.67
CA ASP A 3 -2.72 -8.68 5.13
C ASP A 3 -1.80 -7.49 4.92
N GLU A 4 -2.04 -6.74 3.85
CA GLU A 4 -1.20 -5.61 3.44
C GLU A 4 -2.02 -4.41 3.03
N LEU A 5 -1.61 -3.23 3.51
CA LEU A 5 -2.08 -1.94 3.07
C LEU A 5 -0.90 -1.17 2.48
N LEU A 6 -0.96 -0.84 1.20
CA LEU A 6 0.00 0.02 0.51
C LEU A 6 -0.53 1.45 0.46
N TRP A 7 0.27 2.40 0.94
CA TRP A 7 -0.02 3.82 0.83
C TRP A 7 0.68 4.41 -0.39
N ILE A 8 -0.09 4.59 -1.47
CA ILE A 8 0.38 5.10 -2.76
C ILE A 8 -0.28 6.46 -3.02
N PRO A 9 0.36 7.59 -2.64
CA PRO A 9 -0.20 8.91 -2.85
C PRO A 9 -0.33 9.33 -4.32
N GLY A 10 0.37 8.65 -5.24
CA GLY A 10 0.26 8.93 -6.68
C GLY A 10 1.48 8.49 -7.47
N ALA A 11 1.53 8.95 -8.72
CA ALA A 11 2.63 8.72 -9.63
C ALA A 11 3.69 9.82 -9.51
N PHE A 12 4.94 9.42 -9.37
CA PHE A 12 6.09 10.32 -9.25
C PHE A 12 7.07 10.05 -10.38
N ARG A 13 7.81 11.08 -10.79
CA ARG A 13 8.88 10.96 -11.78
C ARG A 13 10.12 10.39 -11.12
N HIS A 14 10.64 9.28 -11.65
CA HIS A 14 11.84 8.65 -11.14
C HIS A 14 13.09 9.46 -11.52
N PRO A 15 13.97 9.80 -10.56
CA PRO A 15 15.04 10.77 -10.77
C PRO A 15 16.14 10.32 -11.74
N ARG A 16 16.37 9.01 -11.93
CA ARG A 16 17.45 8.51 -12.81
C ARG A 16 17.06 8.29 -14.26
N ASN A 17 15.80 7.96 -14.55
CA ASN A 17 15.37 7.56 -15.89
C ASN A 17 14.17 8.37 -16.42
N GLY A 18 13.66 9.33 -15.63
CA GLY A 18 12.56 10.21 -16.03
C GLY A 18 11.19 9.53 -16.18
N LYS A 19 11.08 8.21 -15.96
CA LYS A 19 9.82 7.47 -16.08
C LYS A 19 8.88 7.82 -14.94
N GLN A 20 7.58 7.85 -15.23
CA GLN A 20 6.53 8.05 -14.23
C GLN A 20 6.13 6.67 -13.67
N ALA A 21 6.13 6.54 -12.35
CA ALA A 21 5.74 5.30 -11.67
C ALA A 21 4.98 5.63 -10.38
N TYR A 22 4.04 4.77 -10.00
CA TYR A 22 3.38 4.91 -8.70
C TYR A 22 4.41 4.70 -7.58
N ARG A 23 4.32 5.48 -6.51
CA ARG A 23 5.27 5.34 -5.39
C ARG A 23 4.55 4.98 -4.12
N SER A 24 4.83 3.81 -3.58
CA SER A 24 4.38 3.45 -2.24
C SER A 24 5.30 4.08 -1.21
N THR A 25 4.78 5.04 -0.43
CA THR A 25 5.58 5.72 0.60
C THR A 25 5.61 4.93 1.90
N ARG A 26 4.60 4.09 2.15
CA ARG A 26 4.46 3.26 3.34
C ARG A 26 3.72 1.98 3.00
N ALA A 27 4.09 0.89 3.66
CA ALA A 27 3.36 -0.37 3.62
C ALA A 27 3.06 -0.81 5.06
N TYR A 28 1.85 -1.26 5.34
CA TYR A 28 1.45 -1.80 6.63
C TYR A 28 1.12 -3.29 6.47
N ILE A 29 1.59 -4.12 7.40
CA ILE A 29 1.57 -5.58 7.29
C ILE A 29 1.10 -6.21 8.59
N SER A 30 0.26 -7.25 8.52
CA SER A 30 -0.25 -7.93 9.72
C SER A 30 0.77 -8.85 10.43
N LYS A 31 1.85 -9.26 9.73
CA LYS A 31 2.87 -10.19 10.26
C LYS A 31 4.25 -9.55 10.46
N PRO A 32 4.82 -9.56 11.69
CA PRO A 32 6.15 -9.04 11.96
C PRO A 32 7.28 -9.69 11.15
N LEU A 33 7.21 -11.00 10.90
CA LEU A 33 8.21 -11.72 10.09
C LEU A 33 8.24 -11.21 8.64
N ALA A 34 7.08 -10.95 8.04
CA ALA A 34 6.98 -10.41 6.69
C ALA A 34 7.51 -8.97 6.61
N VAL A 35 7.33 -8.18 7.67
CA VAL A 35 7.97 -6.85 7.81
C VAL A 35 9.49 -6.98 7.81
N HIS A 36 10.04 -7.88 8.63
CA HIS A 36 11.48 -8.08 8.73
C HIS A 36 12.09 -8.52 7.39
N SER A 37 11.54 -9.56 6.76
CA SER A 37 12.01 -10.03 5.45
C SER A 37 11.91 -8.97 4.36
N GLY A 38 10.80 -8.20 4.34
CA GLY A 38 10.59 -7.12 3.37
C GLY A 38 11.62 -5.99 3.50
N ARG A 39 11.90 -5.56 4.74
CA ARG A 39 12.95 -4.56 5.02
C ARG A 39 14.34 -5.08 4.67
N LYS A 40 14.65 -6.33 5.06
CA LYS A 40 15.98 -6.91 4.88
C LYS A 40 16.35 -7.12 3.41
N ASN A 41 15.47 -7.71 2.61
CA ASN A 41 15.85 -8.10 1.25
C ASN A 41 15.42 -7.09 0.18
N TRP A 42 14.40 -6.25 0.44
CA TRP A 42 13.88 -5.29 -0.55
C TRP A 42 13.88 -3.83 -0.06
N ASN A 43 14.40 -3.56 1.15
CA ASN A 43 14.53 -2.21 1.70
C ASN A 43 13.20 -1.42 1.72
N VAL A 44 12.08 -2.15 1.80
CA VAL A 44 10.74 -1.56 1.77
C VAL A 44 10.41 -0.98 3.15
N PRO A 45 9.86 0.25 3.24
CA PRO A 45 9.42 0.84 4.51
C PRO A 45 8.12 0.19 5.01
N LYS A 46 8.16 -1.12 5.32
CA LYS A 46 7.06 -1.87 5.91
C LYS A 46 6.94 -1.56 7.39
N ALA A 47 5.75 -1.33 7.91
CA ALA A 47 5.44 -1.24 9.33
C ALA A 47 4.45 -2.34 9.71
N CYS A 48 4.49 -2.80 10.96
CA CYS A 48 3.47 -3.73 11.42
C CYS A 48 2.19 -2.96 11.80
N ALA A 49 1.03 -3.51 11.47
CA ALA A 49 -0.28 -2.98 11.87
C ALA A 49 -1.24 -4.13 12.19
N VAL A 50 -2.32 -3.82 12.90
CA VAL A 50 -3.41 -4.76 13.14
C VAL A 50 -4.52 -4.46 12.14
N PHE A 51 -5.06 -5.52 11.53
CA PHE A 51 -6.14 -5.43 10.55
C PHE A 51 -7.35 -6.15 11.13
N GLU A 52 -8.51 -5.50 11.12
CA GLU A 52 -9.76 -6.13 11.52
C GLU A 52 -10.75 -6.05 10.36
N PHE A 53 -11.34 -7.19 10.03
CA PHE A 53 -12.28 -7.35 8.93
C PHE A 53 -13.64 -7.69 9.52
N THR A 54 -14.60 -6.77 9.36
CA THR A 54 -15.98 -7.03 9.78
C THR A 54 -16.70 -7.76 8.64
N PRO A 55 -17.14 -9.01 8.83
CA PRO A 55 -17.79 -9.78 7.78
C PRO A 55 -19.15 -9.18 7.39
N THR A 56 -19.61 -9.47 6.19
CA THR A 56 -20.96 -9.15 5.73
C THR A 56 -21.52 -10.25 4.83
N GLN A 57 -22.84 -10.41 4.82
CA GLN A 57 -23.54 -11.34 3.95
C GLN A 57 -23.81 -10.69 2.58
N SER A 58 -22.75 -10.32 1.87
CA SER A 58 -22.84 -9.81 0.49
C SER A 58 -22.23 -10.81 -0.48
N ALA A 59 -22.91 -11.02 -1.60
CA ALA A 59 -22.44 -11.92 -2.65
C ALA A 59 -21.17 -11.41 -3.37
N ASN A 60 -20.93 -10.08 -3.36
CA ASN A 60 -19.88 -9.47 -4.18
C ASN A 60 -18.62 -9.10 -3.37
N PHE A 61 -18.77 -8.78 -2.09
CA PHE A 61 -17.64 -8.37 -1.25
C PHE A 61 -17.90 -8.81 0.20
N PRO A 62 -17.02 -9.64 0.81
CA PRO A 62 -17.32 -10.35 2.05
C PRO A 62 -17.17 -9.52 3.32
N TYR A 63 -16.79 -8.23 3.23
CA TYR A 63 -16.58 -7.36 4.39
C TYR A 63 -17.44 -6.10 4.31
N SER A 64 -18.04 -5.69 5.43
CA SER A 64 -18.75 -4.40 5.56
C SER A 64 -17.84 -3.28 6.04
N ARG A 65 -16.78 -3.63 6.78
CA ARG A 65 -15.84 -2.67 7.34
C ARG A 65 -14.44 -3.26 7.45
N ILE A 66 -13.42 -2.46 7.21
CA ILE A 66 -12.02 -2.81 7.43
C ILE A 66 -11.36 -1.69 8.21
N THR A 67 -10.79 -2.01 9.37
CA THR A 67 -10.03 -1.08 10.19
C THR A 67 -8.55 -1.48 10.21
N VAL A 68 -7.67 -0.47 10.27
CA VAL A 68 -6.24 -0.68 10.44
C VAL A 68 -5.74 0.20 11.58
N SER A 69 -5.12 -0.43 12.57
CA SER A 69 -4.63 0.23 13.78
C SER A 69 -3.13 -0.02 14.02
N PRO A 70 -2.47 0.84 14.82
CA PRO A 70 -1.07 0.67 15.15
C PRO A 70 -0.79 -0.65 15.88
N TYR A 71 0.30 -1.33 15.54
CA TYR A 71 0.65 -2.61 16.16
C TYR A 71 0.90 -2.52 17.68
N ARG A 72 1.30 -1.36 18.19
CA ARG A 72 1.56 -1.14 19.63
C ARG A 72 0.31 -0.71 20.42
N GLY A 73 -0.86 -0.82 19.82
CA GLY A 73 -2.10 -0.25 20.36
C GLY A 73 -2.27 1.23 20.03
N GLY A 74 -3.51 1.68 20.08
CA GLY A 74 -3.94 3.03 19.70
C GLY A 74 -5.17 2.99 18.80
N GLU A 75 -5.72 4.17 18.53
CA GLU A 75 -6.89 4.33 17.65
C GLU A 75 -6.56 3.92 16.19
N PRO A 76 -7.56 3.39 15.45
CA PRO A 76 -7.38 3.09 14.03
C PRO A 76 -7.08 4.36 13.25
N PHE A 77 -6.06 4.30 12.39
CA PHE A 77 -5.72 5.41 11.48
C PHE A 77 -6.39 5.25 10.11
N LEU A 78 -6.98 4.08 9.84
CA LEU A 78 -7.76 3.81 8.65
C LEU A 78 -9.04 3.07 9.07
N ASP A 79 -10.17 3.57 8.58
CA ASP A 79 -11.49 2.98 8.78
C ASP A 79 -12.28 3.08 7.48
N LEU A 80 -12.45 1.93 6.82
CA LEU A 80 -13.12 1.82 5.53
C LEU A 80 -14.46 1.13 5.75
N THR A 81 -15.56 1.83 5.44
CA THR A 81 -16.90 1.25 5.42
C THR A 81 -17.32 1.00 3.97
N PHE A 82 -17.75 -0.22 3.69
CA PHE A 82 -18.16 -0.67 2.36
C PHE A 82 -19.68 -0.85 2.34
N GLN A 83 -20.34 -0.14 1.45
CA GLN A 83 -21.77 -0.31 1.20
C GLN A 83 -21.96 -0.84 -0.21
N SER A 84 -22.67 -1.96 -0.34
CA SER A 84 -23.04 -2.47 -1.65
C SER A 84 -24.10 -1.56 -2.23
N THR A 85 -23.73 -0.78 -3.25
CA THR A 85 -24.72 0.00 -4.01
C THR A 85 -25.35 -0.93 -5.04
N PHE A 86 -26.67 -1.12 -4.97
CA PHE A 86 -27.44 -2.04 -5.81
C PHE A 86 -27.40 -1.75 -7.33
N PHE A 87 -26.72 -0.68 -7.78
CA PHE A 87 -26.73 -0.20 -9.16
C PHE A 87 -25.37 -0.15 -9.89
N THR A 88 -24.26 -0.58 -9.30
CA THR A 88 -22.93 -0.42 -9.93
C THR A 88 -22.44 -1.67 -10.66
N ARG A 89 -23.27 -2.26 -11.54
CA ARG A 89 -22.71 -2.95 -12.71
C ARG A 89 -22.58 -1.89 -13.80
N PRO A 90 -21.38 -1.36 -14.10
CA PRO A 90 -21.24 -0.69 -15.37
C PRO A 90 -21.62 -1.70 -16.45
N PHE A 91 -22.62 -1.40 -17.28
CA PHE A 91 -22.97 -2.20 -18.45
C PHE A 91 -21.83 -2.26 -19.50
N VAL A 92 -20.69 -1.63 -19.20
CA VAL A 92 -19.46 -1.69 -19.96
C VAL A 92 -18.48 -2.64 -19.29
N THR A 93 -18.10 -3.67 -20.03
CA THR A 93 -16.93 -4.49 -19.71
C THR A 93 -15.69 -3.62 -19.73
N LEU A 94 -15.07 -3.41 -18.56
CA LEU A 94 -13.80 -2.70 -18.47
C LEU A 94 -12.72 -3.59 -19.10
N ASN A 95 -12.40 -3.34 -20.36
CA ASN A 95 -11.26 -3.97 -21.01
C ASN A 95 -9.99 -3.23 -20.59
N SER A 96 -9.10 -3.91 -19.87
CA SER A 96 -7.81 -3.38 -19.40
C SER A 96 -6.90 -2.88 -20.52
N ARG A 97 -7.19 -3.23 -21.79
CA ARG A 97 -6.52 -2.71 -22.97
C ARG A 97 -6.87 -1.25 -23.28
N TYR A 98 -8.09 -0.83 -22.98
CA TYR A 98 -8.54 0.57 -23.19
C TYR A 98 -8.36 1.44 -21.93
N PHE A 99 -8.20 0.82 -20.77
CA PHE A 99 -7.77 1.45 -19.53
C PHE A 99 -6.48 0.78 -19.05
N PRO A 100 -5.32 1.12 -19.64
CA PRO A 100 -4.04 0.58 -19.19
C PRO A 100 -3.72 1.11 -17.79
N LEU A 101 -4.20 0.42 -16.76
CA LEU A 101 -3.77 0.62 -15.38
C LEU A 101 -2.37 0.02 -15.26
N SER A 102 -1.33 0.81 -15.54
CA SER A 102 0.04 0.43 -15.19
C SER A 102 0.17 0.48 -13.67
N LEU A 103 0.01 -0.67 -13.02
CA LEU A 103 0.22 -0.84 -11.58
C LEU A 103 1.72 -0.97 -11.22
N ASP A 104 2.61 -0.57 -12.13
CA ASP A 104 4.03 -0.45 -11.86
C ASP A 104 4.23 0.57 -10.75
N PHE A 105 4.66 0.05 -9.60
CA PHE A 105 5.01 0.86 -8.46
C PHE A 105 6.44 0.59 -8.03
N ASP A 106 7.06 1.61 -7.45
CA ASP A 106 8.40 1.55 -6.89
C ASP A 106 8.38 2.09 -5.45
N PHE A 107 9.41 1.78 -4.69
CA PHE A 107 9.61 2.32 -3.36
C PHE A 107 10.55 3.52 -3.39
N PRO A 108 10.45 4.46 -2.41
CA PRO A 108 11.49 5.43 -2.22
C PRO A 108 12.84 4.76 -1.94
N PRO A 109 13.96 5.29 -2.46
CA PRO A 109 15.26 4.84 -2.03
C PRO A 109 15.33 5.00 -0.50
N SER A 110 15.84 3.98 0.17
CA SER A 110 16.00 4.02 1.61
C SER A 110 17.01 5.10 2.00
N PRO A 111 16.81 5.79 3.13
CA PRO A 111 17.71 6.83 3.61
C PRO A 111 19.08 6.34 4.10
N THR A 112 19.53 5.12 3.76
CA THR A 112 20.86 4.62 4.16
C THR A 112 21.96 5.39 3.44
N ILE A 113 22.51 6.36 4.19
CA ILE A 113 23.75 7.10 4.03
C ILE A 113 23.83 7.92 2.74
N GLN A 114 23.25 9.13 2.78
CA GLN A 114 23.94 10.25 2.14
C GLN A 114 25.29 10.38 2.85
N THR A 115 26.34 9.83 2.25
CA THR A 115 27.71 10.19 2.61
C THR A 115 27.79 11.67 2.31
N ILE A 116 27.63 12.50 3.33
CA ILE A 116 28.03 13.90 3.26
C ILE A 116 29.52 13.82 2.88
N PRO A 117 29.95 14.32 1.71
CA PRO A 117 31.37 14.40 1.45
C PRO A 117 31.92 15.31 2.55
N VAL A 118 32.72 14.73 3.45
CA VAL A 118 33.54 15.52 4.36
C VAL A 118 34.46 16.32 3.44
N LYS A 119 34.14 17.60 3.25
CA LYS A 119 35.08 18.55 2.66
C LYS A 119 36.28 18.56 3.60
N ALA A 120 37.38 17.98 3.13
CA ALA A 120 38.69 18.24 3.70
C ALA A 120 38.91 19.75 3.65
N TRP A 121 39.06 20.35 4.82
CA TRP A 121 39.77 21.60 5.03
C TRP A 121 41.00 21.26 5.84
#